data_AF-A0A1F2XZE2-F1
#
_entry.id   AF-A0A1F2XZE2-F1
#
_cell.length_a   1.000
_cell.length_b   1.000
_cell.length_c   1.000
_cell.angle_alpha   90.00
_cell.angle_beta   90.00
_cell.angle_gamma   90.00
#
_symmetry.space_group_name_H-M   'P 1'
#
loop_
_entity.id
_entity.type
_entity.pdbx_description
1 polymer ?
#
loop_
_entity_poly.entity_id
_entity_poly.type
_entity_poly.pdbx_seq_one_letter_code
_entity_poly.pdbx_strand_id
1 'polypeptide(L)'
;MLHVLYVRRSGQKDDLIHIAVSPAGKVGAESVALGNWEAMAHPDLLRMPDNTLRAFFGGIRSTVPGDDNDALNTATAPASGGPWTLKPGRAAQALYAYATSVTGAGLAKSGTPISTWSGTPGLGFHYGVSLSDPDGKIPQSGCCLYNPDIAVDSGSGQAWVGFYSNENASPGVFVNAIGPSGPQGGRKLAPGSVSGSNSLAPGNRSPLTGRIGAVGVFVIFGQGYPTFKTLALWRVDSAKPQLVLNADRNEHANVAAAPEGRLWLVWEQSGTIYVTRTNKAATKVGPASKLKPPGGGTIYRLNGEGSAGPLDLIANVQSGGQALWHQQVLPRLQLTAATHAAGAGRTITFRVLDAGDPVAGATVKAGGKTLKTAANGTATLRQAKSVPVKATASKAGYVSASLTVR
;
A
#
# COMPACT_ATOMS: atom_id res chain seq x y z
N MET A 1 -4.36 -0.89 16.54
CA MET A 1 -5.07 -2.06 16.02
C MET A 1 -5.24 -1.83 14.54
N LEU A 2 -4.91 -2.80 13.70
CA LEU A 2 -5.28 -2.78 12.28
C LEU A 2 -6.66 -3.44 12.14
N HIS A 3 -7.51 -2.90 11.27
CA HIS A 3 -8.78 -3.50 10.92
C HIS A 3 -8.76 -3.90 9.45
N VAL A 4 -9.23 -5.11 9.16
CA VAL A 4 -9.27 -5.67 7.82
C VAL A 4 -10.72 -6.01 7.49
N LEU A 5 -11.16 -5.59 6.30
CA LEU A 5 -12.44 -5.95 5.73
C LEU A 5 -12.24 -6.69 4.41
N TYR A 6 -13.04 -7.73 4.19
CA TYR A 6 -13.08 -8.46 2.93
C TYR A 6 -14.45 -9.10 2.72
N VAL A 7 -14.76 -9.39 1.45
CA VAL A 7 -15.98 -10.10 1.08
C VAL A 7 -15.73 -11.60 1.14
N ARG A 8 -16.69 -12.34 1.70
CA ARG A 8 -16.72 -13.80 1.66
C ARG A 8 -18.08 -14.28 1.16
N ARG A 9 -18.05 -15.26 0.25
CA ARG A 9 -19.26 -15.98 -0.18
C ARG A 9 -19.79 -16.85 0.96
N SER A 10 -21.07 -16.71 1.26
CA SER A 10 -21.82 -17.39 2.31
C SER A 10 -23.05 -18.04 1.68
N GLY A 11 -22.88 -19.26 1.15
CA GLY A 11 -23.88 -19.91 0.30
C GLY A 11 -24.09 -19.15 -1.02
N GLN A 12 -25.31 -18.66 -1.26
CA GLN A 12 -25.66 -17.84 -2.42
C GLN A 12 -25.62 -16.33 -2.16
N LYS A 13 -25.08 -15.91 -1.02
CA LYS A 13 -25.00 -14.52 -0.59
C LYS A 13 -23.57 -14.15 -0.27
N ASP A 14 -23.32 -12.85 -0.14
CA ASP A 14 -22.04 -12.30 0.26
C ASP A 14 -22.13 -11.68 1.66
N ASP A 15 -21.08 -11.90 2.45
CA ASP A 15 -20.88 -11.27 3.74
C ASP A 15 -19.63 -10.37 3.69
N LEU A 16 -19.72 -9.21 4.33
CA LEU A 16 -18.58 -8.38 4.68
C LEU A 16 -18.02 -8.88 6.01
N ILE A 17 -16.81 -9.43 5.97
CA ILE A 17 -16.13 -9.97 7.15
C ILE A 17 -15.14 -8.94 7.70
N HIS A 18 -15.10 -8.83 9.03
CA HIS A 18 -14.17 -8.01 9.78
C HIS A 18 -13.20 -8.87 10.60
N ILE A 19 -11.93 -8.47 10.58
CA ILE A 19 -10.87 -8.99 11.45
C ILE A 19 -10.11 -7.82 12.06
N ALA A 20 -9.75 -7.95 13.33
CA ALA A 20 -8.80 -7.05 13.99
C ALA A 20 -7.42 -7.72 14.12
N VAL A 21 -6.35 -6.97 13.85
CA VAL A 21 -4.96 -7.40 14.04
C VAL A 21 -4.29 -6.53 15.09
N SER A 22 -3.78 -7.17 16.13
CA SER A 22 -3.14 -6.47 17.24
C SER A 22 -1.87 -5.74 16.79
N PRO A 23 -1.39 -4.73 17.54
CA PRO A 23 -0.10 -4.09 17.24
C PRO A 23 1.09 -5.06 17.16
N ALA A 24 0.99 -6.22 17.84
CA ALA A 24 1.99 -7.29 17.80
C ALA A 24 1.79 -8.27 16.63
N GLY A 25 0.88 -7.98 15.70
CA GLY A 25 0.59 -8.82 14.53
C GLY A 25 -0.29 -10.04 14.82
N LYS A 26 -0.94 -10.13 15.99
CA LYS A 26 -1.85 -11.24 16.29
C LYS A 26 -3.19 -11.01 15.59
N VAL A 27 -3.55 -11.91 14.68
CA VAL A 27 -4.84 -11.94 14.00
C VAL A 27 -5.94 -12.38 14.97
N GLY A 28 -7.00 -11.59 15.07
CA GLY A 28 -8.19 -11.89 15.86
C GLY A 28 -9.15 -12.85 15.17
N ALA A 29 -10.26 -13.17 15.84
CA ALA A 29 -11.33 -13.94 15.24
C ALA A 29 -12.06 -13.10 14.18
N GLU A 30 -12.59 -13.78 13.16
CA GLU A 30 -13.50 -13.19 12.19
C GLU A 30 -14.84 -12.86 12.83
N SER A 31 -15.46 -11.77 12.36
CA SER A 31 -16.85 -11.43 12.66
C SER A 31 -17.56 -10.95 11.39
N VAL A 32 -18.86 -11.23 11.26
CA VAL A 32 -19.66 -10.71 10.16
C VAL A 32 -19.98 -9.24 10.48
N ALA A 33 -19.39 -8.32 9.71
CA ALA A 33 -19.68 -6.89 9.82
C ALA A 33 -21.07 -6.58 9.26
N LEU A 34 -21.35 -7.09 8.05
CA LEU A 34 -22.64 -7.03 7.38
C LEU A 34 -22.84 -8.35 6.65
N GLY A 35 -24.01 -8.97 6.76
CA GLY A 35 -24.24 -10.28 6.14
C GLY A 35 -25.46 -10.33 5.23
N ASN A 36 -25.57 -11.41 4.47
CA ASN A 36 -26.73 -11.76 3.65
C ASN A 36 -27.02 -10.79 2.49
N TRP A 37 -25.98 -10.34 1.77
CA TRP A 37 -26.14 -9.51 0.57
C TRP A 37 -26.23 -10.36 -0.70
N GLU A 38 -26.97 -9.92 -1.71
CA GLU A 38 -27.00 -10.60 -3.01
C GLU A 38 -25.63 -10.65 -3.67
N ALA A 39 -24.95 -9.50 -3.64
CA ALA A 39 -23.60 -9.33 -4.16
C ALA A 39 -22.88 -8.19 -3.44
N MET A 40 -21.58 -8.35 -3.20
CA MET A 40 -20.70 -7.29 -2.73
C MET A 40 -19.40 -7.21 -3.52
N ALA A 41 -18.95 -5.99 -3.77
CA ALA A 41 -17.63 -5.67 -4.26
C ALA A 41 -16.60 -5.60 -3.14
N HIS A 42 -15.31 -5.68 -3.49
CA HIS A 42 -14.25 -5.54 -2.48
C HIS A 42 -14.26 -4.13 -1.85
N PRO A 43 -14.29 -4.05 -0.50
CA PRO A 43 -14.46 -2.80 0.23
C PRO A 43 -13.16 -2.00 0.30
N ASP A 44 -13.28 -0.73 0.64
CA ASP A 44 -12.19 0.03 1.22
C ASP A 44 -12.54 0.57 2.60
N LEU A 45 -11.52 0.80 3.43
CA LEU A 45 -11.69 1.13 4.84
C LEU A 45 -10.91 2.39 5.22
N LEU A 46 -11.63 3.35 5.78
CA LEU A 46 -11.07 4.58 6.33
C LEU A 46 -11.09 4.56 7.85
N ARG A 47 -10.05 5.13 8.45
CA ARG A 47 -10.08 5.62 9.83
C ARG A 47 -10.45 7.10 9.79
N MET A 48 -11.59 7.45 10.36
CA MET A 48 -12.11 8.81 10.40
C MET A 48 -11.37 9.66 11.45
N PRO A 49 -11.45 11.00 11.39
CA PRO A 49 -10.77 11.90 12.34
C PRO A 49 -11.17 11.69 13.82
N ASP A 50 -12.40 11.23 14.06
CA ASP A 50 -12.93 10.87 15.39
C ASP A 50 -12.50 9.47 15.86
N ASN A 51 -11.59 8.82 15.11
CA ASN A 51 -11.12 7.44 15.27
C ASN A 51 -12.15 6.35 14.98
N THR A 52 -13.37 6.69 14.53
CA THR A 52 -14.31 5.70 14.02
C THR A 52 -13.80 5.11 12.70
N LEU A 53 -14.41 4.01 12.30
CA LEU A 53 -14.14 3.32 11.05
C LEU A 53 -15.27 3.61 10.07
N ARG A 54 -14.94 3.77 8.79
CA ARG A 54 -15.92 3.87 7.71
C ARG A 54 -15.50 3.00 6.52
N ALA A 55 -16.37 2.08 6.13
CA ALA A 55 -16.21 1.25 4.96
C ALA A 55 -16.99 1.82 3.77
N PHE A 56 -16.47 1.62 2.56
CA PHE A 56 -17.18 1.85 1.30
C PHE A 56 -17.11 0.59 0.45
N PHE A 57 -18.22 0.21 -0.18
CA PHE A 57 -18.30 -0.98 -1.02
C PHE A 57 -19.46 -0.87 -2.01
N GLY A 58 -19.25 -1.29 -3.25
CA GLY A 58 -20.35 -1.57 -4.18
C GLY A 58 -21.11 -2.82 -3.75
N GLY A 59 -22.42 -2.89 -4.01
CA GLY A 59 -23.18 -4.12 -3.80
C GLY A 59 -24.68 -3.93 -3.90
N ILE A 60 -25.37 -5.07 -3.99
CA ILE A 60 -26.83 -5.17 -3.94
C ILE A 60 -27.19 -5.93 -2.67
N ARG A 61 -27.90 -5.28 -1.74
CA ARG A 61 -28.29 -5.92 -0.48
C ARG A 61 -29.37 -6.98 -0.72
N SER A 62 -30.40 -6.62 -1.46
CA SER A 62 -31.55 -7.48 -1.74
C SER A 62 -32.05 -7.27 -3.17
N THR A 63 -32.66 -8.32 -3.75
CA THR A 63 -33.42 -8.22 -5.00
C THR A 63 -34.88 -7.81 -4.80
N VAL A 64 -35.30 -7.60 -3.54
CA VAL A 64 -36.65 -7.12 -3.21
C VAL A 64 -36.82 -5.68 -3.72
N PRO A 65 -37.89 -5.37 -4.49
CA PRO A 65 -38.17 -4.01 -4.94
C PRO A 65 -38.26 -3.02 -3.77
N GLY A 66 -37.61 -1.86 -3.93
CA GLY A 66 -37.60 -0.79 -2.91
C GLY A 66 -36.44 -0.84 -1.92
N ASP A 67 -35.51 -1.79 -2.05
CA ASP A 67 -34.24 -1.73 -1.31
C ASP A 67 -33.29 -0.71 -1.93
N ASP A 68 -33.03 0.40 -1.24
CA ASP A 68 -32.17 1.49 -1.73
C ASP A 68 -30.66 1.25 -1.52
N ASN A 69 -30.26 0.11 -0.96
CA ASN A 69 -28.87 -0.30 -0.81
C ASN A 69 -28.41 -1.18 -1.98
N ASP A 70 -28.45 -0.62 -3.19
CA ASP A 70 -28.30 -1.30 -4.49
C ASP A 70 -27.21 -0.71 -5.40
N ALA A 71 -26.32 0.14 -4.86
CA ALA A 71 -25.26 0.84 -5.62
C ALA A 71 -23.93 0.88 -4.83
N LEU A 72 -23.34 2.08 -4.65
CA LEU A 72 -22.28 2.30 -3.68
C LEU A 72 -22.89 2.43 -2.28
N ASN A 73 -22.35 1.70 -1.31
CA ASN A 73 -22.82 1.65 0.06
C ASN A 73 -21.71 2.06 1.04
N THR A 74 -22.11 2.43 2.26
CA THR A 74 -21.17 2.74 3.34
C THR A 74 -21.69 2.26 4.69
N ALA A 75 -20.77 1.84 5.56
CA ALA A 75 -21.06 1.46 6.93
C ALA A 75 -19.99 2.00 7.87
N THR A 76 -20.35 2.16 9.14
CA THR A 76 -19.46 2.70 10.16
C THR A 76 -19.35 1.77 11.35
N ALA A 77 -18.24 1.86 12.07
CA ALA A 77 -18.05 1.16 13.35
C ALA A 77 -17.22 2.02 14.31
N PRO A 78 -17.30 1.80 15.64
CA PRO A 78 -16.38 2.40 16.58
C PRO A 78 -14.93 1.95 16.32
N ALA A 79 -13.97 2.63 16.96
CA ALA A 79 -12.54 2.30 16.88
C ALA A 79 -12.19 0.87 17.35
N SER A 80 -13.10 0.21 18.08
CA SER A 80 -12.98 -1.19 18.47
C SER A 80 -13.15 -2.17 17.30
N GLY A 81 -13.74 -1.73 16.19
CA GLY A 81 -14.02 -2.56 15.01
C GLY A 81 -15.42 -3.16 14.96
N GLY A 82 -16.32 -2.83 15.89
CA GLY A 82 -17.72 -3.27 15.87
C GLY A 82 -18.53 -2.78 17.08
N PRO A 83 -19.88 -2.91 17.05
CA PRO A 83 -20.68 -3.39 15.93
C PRO A 83 -20.67 -2.44 14.72
N TRP A 84 -20.99 -2.95 13.54
CA TRP A 84 -21.08 -2.16 12.31
C TRP A 84 -22.51 -1.67 12.07
N THR A 85 -22.64 -0.45 11.55
CA THR A 85 -23.91 0.19 11.23
C THR A 85 -23.92 0.62 9.76
N LEU A 86 -24.80 -0.01 8.97
CA LEU A 86 -25.04 0.34 7.57
C LEU A 86 -25.77 1.69 7.48
N LYS A 87 -25.32 2.57 6.59
CA LYS A 87 -26.10 3.76 6.22
C LYS A 87 -27.27 3.34 5.34
N PRO A 88 -28.53 3.72 5.67
CA PRO A 88 -29.66 3.51 4.77
C PRO A 88 -29.44 4.19 3.42
N GLY A 89 -29.74 3.46 2.36
CA GLY A 89 -29.62 3.92 0.98
C GLY A 89 -28.17 4.10 0.51
N ARG A 90 -28.05 4.65 -0.70
CA ARG A 90 -26.77 4.82 -1.41
C ARG A 90 -25.84 5.83 -0.74
N ALA A 91 -24.54 5.67 -1.00
CA ALA A 91 -23.48 6.59 -0.60
C ALA A 91 -23.04 7.55 -1.72
N ALA A 92 -23.50 7.32 -2.96
CA ALA A 92 -23.25 8.14 -4.14
C ALA A 92 -24.45 8.06 -5.10
N GLN A 93 -24.54 8.98 -6.07
CA GLN A 93 -25.66 9.03 -7.02
C GLN A 93 -25.59 7.92 -8.09
N ALA A 94 -24.39 7.45 -8.41
CA ALA A 94 -24.12 6.48 -9.45
C ALA A 94 -24.74 5.10 -9.14
N LEU A 95 -25.87 4.82 -9.76
CA LEU A 95 -26.59 3.56 -9.64
C LEU A 95 -25.76 2.35 -10.06
N TYR A 96 -24.87 2.51 -11.03
CA TYR A 96 -24.04 1.42 -11.57
C TYR A 96 -22.86 1.03 -10.68
N ALA A 97 -22.61 1.76 -9.57
CA ALA A 97 -21.46 1.52 -8.70
C ALA A 97 -21.52 0.16 -7.97
N TYR A 98 -22.68 -0.52 -7.94
CA TYR A 98 -22.76 -1.88 -7.41
C TYR A 98 -21.86 -2.87 -8.16
N ALA A 99 -21.66 -2.65 -9.46
CA ALA A 99 -20.93 -3.56 -10.33
C ALA A 99 -19.41 -3.36 -10.29
N THR A 100 -18.91 -2.47 -9.44
CA THR A 100 -17.46 -2.24 -9.34
C THR A 100 -16.75 -3.50 -8.86
N SER A 101 -15.60 -3.83 -9.44
CA SER A 101 -14.79 -4.95 -8.95
C SER A 101 -14.14 -4.63 -7.60
N VAL A 102 -13.72 -3.37 -7.42
CA VAL A 102 -13.13 -2.83 -6.19
C VAL A 102 -13.67 -1.43 -5.94
N THR A 103 -13.89 -1.10 -4.68
CA THR A 103 -14.08 0.30 -4.25
C THR A 103 -12.75 0.84 -3.76
N GLY A 104 -12.46 2.10 -4.02
CA GLY A 104 -11.33 2.82 -3.42
C GLY A 104 -11.83 3.96 -2.53
N ALA A 105 -11.07 4.33 -1.51
CA ALA A 105 -11.44 5.40 -0.60
C ALA A 105 -10.23 6.14 -0.04
N GLY A 106 -10.42 7.43 0.23
CA GLY A 106 -9.42 8.27 0.89
C GLY A 106 -10.08 9.31 1.77
N LEU A 107 -9.27 10.02 2.57
CA LEU A 107 -9.76 11.06 3.46
C LEU A 107 -9.19 12.41 3.00
N ALA A 108 -10.07 13.33 2.60
CA ALA A 108 -9.67 14.70 2.34
C ALA A 108 -9.08 15.34 3.61
N LYS A 109 -8.26 16.39 3.45
CA LYS A 109 -7.65 17.10 4.59
C LYS A 109 -8.70 17.66 5.57
N SER A 110 -9.92 17.95 5.09
CA SER A 110 -11.07 18.37 5.90
C SER A 110 -11.66 17.26 6.77
N GLY A 111 -11.27 16.00 6.60
CA GLY A 111 -11.93 14.84 7.19
C GLY A 111 -13.13 14.33 6.38
N THR A 112 -13.41 14.94 5.22
CA THR A 112 -14.47 14.46 4.31
C THR A 112 -14.01 13.17 3.64
N PRO A 113 -14.77 12.06 3.71
CA PRO A 113 -14.41 10.85 3.00
C PRO A 113 -14.57 11.06 1.49
N ILE A 114 -13.70 10.43 0.71
CA ILE A 114 -13.76 10.37 -0.74
C ILE A 114 -13.87 8.90 -1.10
N SER A 115 -14.78 8.55 -2.00
CA SER A 115 -14.91 7.18 -2.53
C SER A 115 -14.82 7.20 -4.05
N THR A 116 -14.37 6.09 -4.64
CA THR A 116 -14.26 5.92 -6.09
C THR A 116 -14.58 4.49 -6.52
N TRP A 117 -15.10 4.37 -7.74
CA TRP A 117 -15.56 3.13 -8.33
C TRP A 117 -15.34 3.15 -9.86
N SER A 118 -15.31 1.96 -10.46
CA SER A 118 -15.25 1.79 -11.90
C SER A 118 -16.35 0.85 -12.35
N GLY A 119 -17.07 1.20 -13.41
CA GLY A 119 -18.06 0.33 -14.04
C GLY A 119 -18.52 0.91 -15.36
N THR A 120 -19.55 0.34 -15.96
CA THR A 120 -20.23 0.97 -17.11
C THR A 120 -21.27 1.96 -16.56
N PRO A 121 -21.26 3.24 -16.94
CA PRO A 121 -20.56 3.77 -18.11
C PRO A 121 -19.13 4.20 -17.89
N GLY A 122 -18.63 4.49 -16.67
CA GLY A 122 -17.22 4.88 -16.47
C GLY A 122 -16.72 4.92 -15.02
N LEU A 123 -15.59 5.60 -14.82
CA LEU A 123 -14.98 5.83 -13.50
C LEU A 123 -15.57 7.07 -12.82
N GLY A 124 -16.09 6.87 -11.61
CA GLY A 124 -16.67 7.94 -10.79
C GLY A 124 -15.98 8.09 -9.44
N PHE A 125 -16.23 9.23 -8.80
CA PHE A 125 -15.86 9.47 -7.41
C PHE A 125 -16.90 10.36 -6.72
N HIS A 126 -16.96 10.30 -5.40
CA HIS A 126 -17.90 11.07 -4.59
C HIS A 126 -17.18 11.63 -3.35
N TYR A 127 -17.45 12.90 -3.04
CA TYR A 127 -17.00 13.56 -1.81
C TYR A 127 -18.15 13.55 -0.80
N GLY A 128 -17.91 13.01 0.39
CA GLY A 128 -18.94 12.86 1.41
C GLY A 128 -19.73 11.56 1.22
N VAL A 129 -20.99 11.58 1.67
CA VAL A 129 -21.94 10.45 1.56
C VAL A 129 -23.38 10.91 1.32
N SER A 130 -23.56 12.19 0.98
CA SER A 130 -24.88 12.78 0.76
C SER A 130 -25.24 12.70 -0.72
N LEU A 131 -26.44 12.22 -1.03
CA LEU A 131 -26.91 12.16 -2.41
C LEU A 131 -27.23 13.55 -3.00
N SER A 132 -27.24 14.60 -2.17
CA SER A 132 -27.31 15.99 -2.64
C SER A 132 -26.03 16.45 -3.33
N ASP A 133 -24.90 15.85 -2.97
CA ASP A 133 -23.60 16.22 -3.51
C ASP A 133 -23.41 15.51 -4.87
N PRO A 134 -22.95 16.21 -5.91
CA PRO A 134 -22.81 15.61 -7.23
C PRO A 134 -21.66 14.60 -7.26
N ASP A 135 -21.86 13.51 -7.99
CA ASP A 135 -20.76 12.62 -8.34
C ASP A 135 -19.80 13.30 -9.33
N GLY A 136 -18.50 13.14 -9.09
CA GLY A 136 -17.47 13.46 -10.07
C GLY A 136 -17.26 12.29 -11.04
N LYS A 137 -16.98 12.60 -12.31
CA LYS A 137 -16.69 11.61 -13.34
C LYS A 137 -15.35 11.89 -13.99
N ILE A 138 -14.49 10.87 -14.11
CA ILE A 138 -13.23 11.01 -14.84
C ILE A 138 -13.51 10.96 -16.35
N PRO A 139 -12.99 11.93 -17.14
CA PRO A 139 -13.15 11.91 -18.58
C PRO A 139 -12.57 10.63 -19.18
N GLN A 140 -13.34 10.01 -20.06
CA GLN A 140 -12.97 8.83 -20.82
C GLN A 140 -13.57 8.97 -22.22
N SER A 141 -12.84 8.47 -23.20
CA SER A 141 -13.18 8.47 -24.63
C SER A 141 -13.70 7.12 -25.11
N GLY A 142 -13.51 6.07 -24.31
CA GLY A 142 -14.00 4.74 -24.57
C GLY A 142 -14.03 3.91 -23.31
N CYS A 143 -14.25 2.61 -23.50
CA CYS A 143 -14.03 1.65 -22.44
C CYS A 143 -12.53 1.32 -22.37
N CYS A 144 -11.93 1.16 -21.21
CA CYS A 144 -12.47 1.27 -19.86
C CYS A 144 -11.36 1.69 -18.87
N LEU A 145 -11.79 2.22 -17.73
CA LEU A 145 -10.92 2.57 -16.62
C LEU A 145 -11.20 1.61 -15.46
N TYR A 146 -10.16 1.10 -14.82
CA TYR A 146 -10.26 0.00 -13.85
C TYR A 146 -9.52 0.26 -12.55
N ASN A 147 -10.00 -0.46 -11.55
CA ASN A 147 -9.34 -0.68 -10.27
C ASN A 147 -8.92 0.63 -9.59
N PRO A 148 -9.85 1.60 -9.43
CA PRO A 148 -9.48 2.91 -8.95
C PRO A 148 -9.15 2.90 -7.46
N ASP A 149 -8.39 3.89 -7.03
CA ASP A 149 -8.17 4.18 -5.62
C ASP A 149 -7.83 5.65 -5.39
N ILE A 150 -7.89 6.11 -4.13
CA ILE A 150 -7.68 7.50 -3.74
C ILE A 150 -6.44 7.66 -2.87
N ALA A 151 -5.62 8.66 -3.18
CA ALA A 151 -4.61 9.17 -2.25
C ALA A 151 -4.73 10.68 -2.09
N VAL A 152 -4.39 11.16 -0.90
CA VAL A 152 -4.41 12.59 -0.57
C VAL A 152 -3.02 13.01 -0.13
N ASP A 153 -2.53 14.09 -0.72
CA ASP A 153 -1.28 14.72 -0.32
C ASP A 153 -1.47 15.38 1.05
N SER A 154 -0.71 14.95 2.06
CA SER A 154 -0.89 15.41 3.44
C SER A 154 -0.49 16.88 3.67
N GLY A 155 0.36 17.46 2.79
CA GLY A 155 0.75 18.87 2.88
C GLY A 155 -0.33 19.78 2.29
N SER A 156 -0.58 19.61 1.00
CA SER A 156 -1.50 20.45 0.21
C SER A 156 -2.97 20.11 0.42
N GLY A 157 -3.30 18.85 0.76
CA GLY A 157 -4.68 18.35 0.80
C GLY A 157 -5.22 17.95 -0.58
N GLN A 158 -4.41 18.02 -1.64
CA GLN A 158 -4.82 17.61 -2.99
C GLN A 158 -5.12 16.11 -3.02
N ALA A 159 -6.35 15.77 -3.42
CA ALA A 159 -6.75 14.39 -3.65
C ALA A 159 -6.49 13.98 -5.11
N TRP A 160 -6.13 12.71 -5.28
CA TRP A 160 -5.85 12.09 -6.56
C TRP A 160 -6.61 10.77 -6.64
N VAL A 161 -7.18 10.48 -7.80
CA VAL A 161 -7.61 9.13 -8.15
C VAL A 161 -6.57 8.49 -9.06
N GLY A 162 -6.12 7.29 -8.72
CA GLY A 162 -5.28 6.45 -9.56
C GLY A 162 -6.10 5.35 -10.22
N PHE A 163 -5.81 5.01 -11.47
CA PHE A 163 -6.51 3.96 -12.21
C PHE A 163 -5.66 3.38 -13.34
N TYR A 164 -6.03 2.18 -13.78
CA TYR A 164 -5.54 1.62 -15.04
C TYR A 164 -6.52 1.91 -16.18
N SER A 165 -6.02 2.33 -17.33
CA SER A 165 -6.80 2.50 -18.56
C SER A 165 -6.42 1.41 -19.56
N ASN A 166 -7.42 0.73 -20.12
CA ASN A 166 -7.24 -0.10 -21.32
C ASN A 166 -7.83 0.54 -22.58
N GLU A 167 -8.13 1.85 -22.56
CA GLU A 167 -8.60 2.55 -23.74
C GLU A 167 -7.56 2.45 -24.87
N ASN A 168 -7.99 2.10 -26.09
CA ASN A 168 -7.08 1.99 -27.23
C ASN A 168 -6.25 3.25 -27.49
N ALA A 169 -6.85 4.43 -27.32
CA ALA A 169 -6.20 5.72 -27.54
C ALA A 169 -5.37 6.21 -26.35
N SER A 170 -5.52 5.61 -25.16
CA SER A 170 -4.85 6.06 -23.93
C SER A 170 -4.67 4.91 -22.94
N PRO A 171 -3.95 3.84 -23.30
CA PRO A 171 -3.67 2.73 -22.40
C PRO A 171 -2.65 3.16 -21.33
N GLY A 172 -2.60 2.47 -20.19
CA GLY A 172 -1.56 2.66 -19.18
C GLY A 172 -2.08 2.96 -17.77
N VAL A 173 -1.16 3.32 -16.87
CA VAL A 173 -1.48 3.71 -15.49
C VAL A 173 -1.59 5.22 -15.43
N PHE A 174 -2.69 5.73 -14.88
CA PHE A 174 -2.98 7.16 -14.82
C PHE A 174 -3.30 7.60 -13.40
N VAL A 175 -3.14 8.91 -13.18
CA VAL A 175 -3.75 9.63 -12.07
C VAL A 175 -4.50 10.85 -12.58
N ASN A 176 -5.53 11.27 -11.85
CA ASN A 176 -6.20 12.56 -12.06
C ASN A 176 -6.37 13.27 -10.73
N ALA A 177 -6.04 14.56 -10.67
CA ALA A 177 -6.39 15.37 -9.50
C ALA A 177 -7.92 15.52 -9.45
N ILE A 178 -8.49 15.51 -8.26
CA ILE A 178 -9.92 15.61 -8.05
C ILE A 178 -10.23 16.58 -6.92
N GLY A 179 -11.36 17.28 -7.03
CA GLY A 179 -11.91 18.14 -5.98
C GLY A 179 -13.43 17.94 -5.85
N PRO A 180 -14.08 18.59 -4.88
CA PRO A 180 -15.53 18.53 -4.69
C PRO A 180 -16.33 18.98 -5.93
N SER A 181 -15.76 19.83 -6.77
CA SER A 181 -16.37 20.32 -8.01
C SER A 181 -16.10 19.44 -9.25
N GLY A 182 -15.44 18.29 -9.09
CA GLY A 182 -15.07 17.41 -10.18
C GLY A 182 -13.56 17.25 -10.43
N PRO A 183 -13.17 16.65 -11.56
CA PRO A 183 -11.78 16.48 -11.95
C PRO A 183 -11.07 17.81 -12.11
N GLN A 184 -9.80 17.86 -11.69
CA GLN A 184 -8.97 19.06 -11.76
C GLN A 184 -7.86 18.84 -12.80
N GLY A 185 -7.96 19.52 -13.93
CA GLY A 185 -7.05 19.34 -15.05
C GLY A 185 -7.19 17.98 -15.75
N GLY A 186 -6.22 17.66 -16.60
CA GLY A 186 -6.21 16.42 -17.38
C GLY A 186 -5.58 15.22 -16.67
N ARG A 187 -5.84 14.03 -17.21
CA ARG A 187 -5.23 12.76 -16.78
C ARG A 187 -3.72 12.82 -16.98
N LYS A 188 -2.96 12.30 -16.01
CA LYS A 188 -1.49 12.23 -16.05
C LYS A 188 -1.06 10.78 -16.17
N LEU A 189 -0.37 10.47 -17.26
CA LEU A 189 0.18 9.13 -17.52
C LEU A 189 1.40 8.90 -16.63
N ALA A 190 1.42 7.77 -15.92
CA ALA A 190 2.58 7.34 -15.16
C ALA A 190 3.74 7.02 -16.13
N PRO A 191 4.91 7.67 -16.00
CA PRO A 191 5.98 7.56 -16.99
C PRO A 191 6.46 6.13 -17.21
N GLY A 192 6.44 5.67 -18.46
CA GLY A 192 6.87 4.32 -18.85
C GLY A 192 5.89 3.20 -18.52
N SER A 193 4.64 3.51 -18.14
CA SER A 193 3.56 2.51 -17.98
C SER A 193 3.02 1.98 -19.32
N VAL A 194 3.49 2.53 -20.45
CA VAL A 194 3.12 2.16 -21.81
C VAL A 194 4.38 1.84 -22.62
N SER A 195 4.34 0.76 -23.41
CA SER A 195 5.36 0.36 -24.37
C SER A 195 4.76 0.34 -25.78
N GLY A 196 5.04 1.37 -26.58
CA GLY A 196 4.36 1.58 -27.85
C GLY A 196 2.88 1.94 -27.63
N SER A 197 1.97 1.11 -28.12
CA SER A 197 0.52 1.22 -27.87
C SER A 197 0.01 0.21 -26.82
N ASN A 198 0.91 -0.49 -26.12
CA ASN A 198 0.54 -1.56 -25.20
C ASN A 198 0.82 -1.19 -23.75
N SER A 199 -0.02 -1.66 -22.84
CA SER A 199 0.18 -1.62 -21.39
C SER A 199 -0.29 -2.91 -20.75
N LEU A 200 0.19 -3.19 -19.54
CA LEU A 200 -0.24 -4.32 -18.74
C LEU A 200 -1.01 -3.82 -17.53
N ALA A 201 -2.12 -4.48 -17.21
CA ALA A 201 -2.88 -4.20 -16.01
C ALA A 201 -2.08 -4.63 -14.76
N PRO A 202 -2.13 -3.86 -13.65
CA PRO A 202 -1.37 -4.16 -12.44
C PRO A 202 -1.91 -5.36 -11.62
N GLY A 203 -3.08 -5.92 -11.99
CA GLY A 203 -3.70 -7.05 -11.29
C GLY A 203 -4.33 -6.74 -9.92
N ASN A 204 -4.09 -5.54 -9.38
CA ASN A 204 -4.58 -5.05 -8.09
C ASN A 204 -5.43 -3.78 -8.23
N ARG A 205 -6.04 -3.35 -7.11
CA ARG A 205 -6.41 -1.95 -6.88
C ARG A 205 -5.21 -1.06 -7.17
N SER A 206 -5.44 0.10 -7.79
CA SER A 206 -4.37 1.05 -8.15
C SER A 206 -3.52 1.36 -6.93
N PRO A 207 -2.22 1.03 -6.94
CA PRO A 207 -1.42 1.14 -5.74
C PRO A 207 -0.84 2.55 -5.64
N LEU A 208 -1.60 3.44 -5.02
CA LEU A 208 -1.20 4.81 -4.72
C LEU A 208 -1.38 5.15 -3.25
N THR A 209 -0.55 6.05 -2.73
CA THR A 209 -0.65 6.49 -1.34
C THR A 209 -0.08 7.89 -1.15
N GLY A 210 -0.63 8.61 -0.16
CA GLY A 210 0.00 9.81 0.39
C GLY A 210 1.13 9.45 1.35
N ARG A 211 1.75 10.45 1.98
CA ARG A 211 2.85 10.23 2.93
C ARG A 211 2.51 10.74 4.32
N ILE A 212 2.88 9.95 5.33
CA ILE A 212 2.70 10.31 6.75
C ILE A 212 3.87 11.20 7.18
N GLY A 213 3.59 12.46 7.49
CA GLY A 213 4.62 13.42 7.94
C GLY A 213 5.52 13.97 6.83
N ALA A 214 5.15 13.82 5.56
CA ALA A 214 5.84 14.42 4.42
C ALA A 214 4.90 14.60 3.22
N VAL A 215 5.28 15.47 2.28
CA VAL A 215 4.48 15.78 1.08
C VAL A 215 4.69 14.77 -0.06
N GLY A 216 3.72 14.71 -0.96
CA GLY A 216 3.70 13.93 -2.19
C GLY A 216 2.75 12.73 -2.14
N VAL A 217 2.06 12.51 -3.25
CA VAL A 217 1.39 11.23 -3.58
C VAL A 217 2.32 10.40 -4.45
N PHE A 218 2.34 9.10 -4.19
CA PHE A 218 3.20 8.14 -4.88
C PHE A 218 2.38 7.00 -5.46
N VAL A 219 2.75 6.54 -6.66
CA VAL A 219 2.18 5.39 -7.35
C VAL A 219 3.30 4.40 -7.61
N ILE A 220 3.05 3.11 -7.38
CA ILE A 220 3.97 2.03 -7.79
C ILE A 220 3.38 1.25 -8.96
N PHE A 221 4.17 0.93 -9.99
CA PHE A 221 3.63 0.21 -11.15
C PHE A 221 4.73 -0.51 -11.91
N GLY A 222 4.37 -1.59 -12.59
CA GLY A 222 5.30 -2.29 -13.47
C GLY A 222 5.53 -1.53 -14.78
N GLN A 223 6.73 -1.64 -15.35
CA GLN A 223 7.06 -1.11 -16.68
C GLN A 223 7.52 -2.25 -17.60
N GLY A 224 7.13 -2.19 -18.87
CA GLY A 224 7.52 -3.15 -19.91
C GLY A 224 6.36 -3.98 -20.48
N TYR A 225 6.59 -4.59 -21.63
CA TYR A 225 5.66 -5.44 -22.38
C TYR A 225 6.45 -6.51 -23.18
N PRO A 226 5.94 -7.75 -23.40
CA PRO A 226 4.64 -8.31 -22.96
C PRO A 226 4.60 -8.76 -21.50
N THR A 227 5.71 -8.63 -20.79
CA THR A 227 5.77 -8.80 -19.34
C THR A 227 6.49 -7.61 -18.71
N PHE A 228 6.14 -7.30 -17.46
CA PHE A 228 6.85 -6.28 -16.71
C PHE A 228 8.33 -6.64 -16.56
N LYS A 229 9.22 -5.66 -16.71
CA LYS A 229 10.68 -5.78 -16.61
C LYS A 229 11.22 -5.12 -15.36
N THR A 230 10.61 -4.02 -14.98
CA THR A 230 10.97 -3.23 -13.81
C THR A 230 9.72 -2.84 -13.04
N LEU A 231 9.94 -2.41 -11.79
CA LEU A 231 8.92 -1.85 -10.93
C LEU A 231 9.31 -0.40 -10.62
N ALA A 232 8.46 0.55 -11.01
CA ALA A 232 8.71 1.97 -10.85
C ALA A 232 7.90 2.55 -9.69
N LEU A 233 8.53 3.41 -8.89
CA LEU A 233 7.85 4.26 -7.92
C LEU A 233 7.88 5.70 -8.44
N TRP A 234 6.72 6.26 -8.71
CA TRP A 234 6.57 7.61 -9.24
C TRP A 234 5.94 8.52 -8.21
N ARG A 235 6.57 9.67 -7.97
CA ARG A 235 5.94 10.78 -7.26
C ARG A 235 5.04 11.48 -8.28
N VAL A 236 3.75 11.59 -8.01
CA VAL A 236 2.82 12.29 -8.88
C VAL A 236 3.39 13.68 -9.20
N ASP A 237 3.32 14.05 -10.47
CA ASP A 237 3.83 15.29 -11.07
C ASP A 237 5.35 15.39 -11.28
N SER A 238 6.12 14.33 -11.01
CA SER A 238 7.52 14.28 -11.48
C SER A 238 7.63 13.79 -12.92
N ALA A 239 8.57 14.34 -13.70
CA ALA A 239 8.77 13.95 -15.09
C ALA A 239 9.22 12.48 -15.28
N LYS A 240 9.83 11.89 -14.26
CA LYS A 240 10.34 10.51 -14.25
C LYS A 240 10.03 9.83 -12.91
N PRO A 241 10.04 8.49 -12.84
CA PRO A 241 9.96 7.78 -11.56
C PRO A 241 11.13 8.15 -10.64
N GLN A 242 10.89 8.17 -9.33
CA GLN A 242 11.92 8.42 -8.32
C GLN A 242 12.81 7.18 -8.11
N LEU A 243 12.23 6.00 -8.28
CA LEU A 243 12.91 4.71 -8.19
C LEU A 243 12.45 3.82 -9.32
N VAL A 244 13.38 3.01 -9.83
CA VAL A 244 13.11 1.90 -10.73
C VAL A 244 13.86 0.69 -10.18
N LEU A 245 13.12 -0.35 -9.82
CA LEU A 245 13.65 -1.59 -9.25
C LEU A 245 13.70 -2.66 -10.33
N ASN A 246 14.79 -3.44 -10.33
CA ASN A 246 14.89 -4.63 -11.15
C ASN A 246 13.97 -5.71 -10.59
N ALA A 247 12.86 -5.96 -11.27
CA ALA A 247 11.82 -6.89 -10.85
C ALA A 247 11.13 -7.46 -12.09
N ASP A 248 11.83 -8.33 -12.84
CA ASP A 248 11.27 -8.96 -14.04
C ASP A 248 10.08 -9.84 -13.68
N ARG A 249 9.01 -9.76 -14.47
CA ARG A 249 7.72 -10.44 -14.25
C ARG A 249 7.17 -10.20 -12.84
N ASN A 250 7.28 -8.96 -12.37
CA ASN A 250 6.62 -8.57 -11.12
C ASN A 250 5.10 -8.55 -11.32
N GLU A 251 4.37 -8.90 -10.26
CA GLU A 251 2.91 -8.87 -10.23
C GLU A 251 2.45 -8.30 -8.89
N HIS A 252 1.15 -7.98 -8.82
CA HIS A 252 0.48 -7.62 -7.58
C HIS A 252 1.19 -6.54 -6.75
N ALA A 253 1.77 -5.53 -7.41
CA ALA A 253 2.47 -4.45 -6.72
C ALA A 253 1.52 -3.64 -5.81
N ASN A 254 2.04 -3.20 -4.66
CA ASN A 254 1.34 -2.35 -3.71
C ASN A 254 2.30 -1.38 -2.99
N VAL A 255 1.79 -0.23 -2.55
CA VAL A 255 2.53 0.78 -1.81
C VAL A 255 1.71 1.21 -0.59
N ALA A 256 2.36 1.28 0.57
CA ALA A 256 1.75 1.74 1.80
C ALA A 256 2.57 2.86 2.45
N ALA A 257 1.89 3.84 3.04
CA ALA A 257 2.54 4.90 3.79
C ALA A 257 3.20 4.34 5.06
N ALA A 258 4.33 4.90 5.44
CA ALA A 258 5.00 4.63 6.70
C ALA A 258 5.40 5.94 7.40
N PRO A 259 5.65 5.92 8.73
CA PRO A 259 6.12 7.08 9.47
C PRO A 259 7.33 7.78 8.85
N GLU A 260 7.49 9.07 9.18
CA GLU A 260 8.61 9.91 8.75
C GLU A 260 8.70 10.08 7.22
N GLY A 261 7.56 9.98 6.55
CA GLY A 261 7.43 10.08 5.10
C GLY A 261 7.95 8.86 4.35
N ARG A 262 8.24 7.74 5.01
CA ARG A 262 8.71 6.54 4.32
C ARG A 262 7.55 5.86 3.61
N LEU A 263 7.88 4.95 2.71
CA LEU A 263 6.94 4.10 2.00
C LEU A 263 7.39 2.65 2.10
N TRP A 264 6.42 1.75 2.30
CA TRP A 264 6.61 0.34 2.07
C TRP A 264 6.26 0.01 0.62
N LEU A 265 7.14 -0.72 -0.04
CA LEU A 265 6.93 -1.22 -1.40
C LEU A 265 6.82 -2.74 -1.32
N VAL A 266 5.76 -3.27 -1.92
CA VAL A 266 5.47 -4.71 -1.95
C VAL A 266 5.23 -5.13 -3.39
N TRP A 267 5.76 -6.27 -3.79
CA TRP A 267 5.42 -6.91 -5.06
C TRP A 267 5.60 -8.41 -4.96
N GLU A 268 4.97 -9.12 -5.87
CA GLU A 268 5.17 -10.55 -6.07
C GLU A 268 6.09 -10.78 -7.28
N GLN A 269 6.91 -11.81 -7.20
CA GLN A 269 7.72 -12.30 -8.32
C GLN A 269 7.88 -13.81 -8.18
N SER A 270 7.28 -14.57 -9.11
CA SER A 270 7.35 -16.04 -9.16
C SER A 270 6.94 -16.70 -7.84
N GLY A 271 5.78 -16.32 -7.29
CA GLY A 271 5.23 -16.85 -6.05
C GLY A 271 5.99 -16.43 -4.78
N THR A 272 6.92 -15.49 -4.88
CA THR A 272 7.65 -14.91 -3.74
C THR A 272 7.27 -13.45 -3.57
N ILE A 273 6.89 -13.07 -2.35
CA ILE A 273 6.57 -11.69 -2.01
C ILE A 273 7.84 -10.99 -1.56
N TYR A 274 8.12 -9.86 -2.18
CA TYR A 274 9.22 -8.99 -1.84
C TYR A 274 8.68 -7.74 -1.15
N VAL A 275 9.33 -7.36 -0.06
CA VAL A 275 8.95 -6.18 0.73
C VAL A 275 10.19 -5.36 1.01
N THR A 276 10.17 -4.07 0.68
CA THR A 276 11.24 -3.14 1.08
C THR A 276 10.67 -1.82 1.56
N ARG A 277 11.47 -1.06 2.30
CA ARG A 277 11.11 0.28 2.77
C ARG A 277 11.99 1.32 2.09
N THR A 278 11.42 2.48 1.79
CA THR A 278 12.17 3.61 1.26
C THR A 278 12.88 4.42 2.37
N ASN A 279 13.84 5.25 1.95
CA ASN A 279 14.35 6.33 2.79
C ASN A 279 13.28 7.43 3.01
N LYS A 280 13.52 8.36 3.94
CA LYS A 280 12.63 9.50 4.19
C LYS A 280 12.40 10.39 2.99
N ALA A 281 13.26 10.35 1.98
CA ALA A 281 13.09 11.12 0.74
C ALA A 281 12.38 10.34 -0.37
N ALA A 282 12.08 9.04 -0.17
CA ALA A 282 11.56 8.13 -1.18
C ALA A 282 12.42 8.02 -2.47
N THR A 283 13.74 8.18 -2.33
CA THR A 283 14.74 8.13 -3.42
C THR A 283 15.68 6.94 -3.34
N LYS A 284 15.61 6.15 -2.27
CA LYS A 284 16.39 4.91 -2.06
C LYS A 284 15.54 3.87 -1.37
N VAL A 285 15.86 2.59 -1.59
CA VAL A 285 15.25 1.46 -0.88
C VAL A 285 16.26 0.72 -0.01
N GLY A 286 15.77 0.14 1.07
CA GLY A 286 16.52 -0.80 1.90
C GLY A 286 16.61 -2.19 1.25
N PRO A 287 17.25 -3.14 1.94
CA PRO A 287 17.26 -4.54 1.53
C PRO A 287 15.84 -5.10 1.57
N ALA A 288 15.45 -5.82 0.52
CA ALA A 288 14.15 -6.47 0.48
C ALA A 288 14.11 -7.71 1.40
N SER A 289 13.02 -7.85 2.15
CA SER A 289 12.59 -9.12 2.73
C SER A 289 11.95 -9.98 1.64
N LYS A 290 12.18 -11.29 1.69
CA LYS A 290 11.55 -12.28 0.82
C LYS A 290 10.65 -13.17 1.68
N LEU A 291 9.39 -13.29 1.28
CA LEU A 291 8.36 -13.99 2.03
C LEU A 291 7.63 -14.95 1.09
N LYS A 292 7.15 -16.06 1.63
CA LYS A 292 6.24 -16.97 0.94
C LYS A 292 5.04 -17.22 1.85
N PRO A 293 3.81 -17.16 1.31
CA PRO A 293 2.65 -17.64 2.04
C PRO A 293 2.83 -19.11 2.45
N PRO A 294 2.27 -19.53 3.60
CA PRO A 294 2.25 -20.92 4.02
C PRO A 294 1.68 -21.83 2.92
N GLY A 295 2.24 -23.02 2.76
CA GLY A 295 1.77 -24.01 1.79
C GLY A 295 2.02 -23.68 0.31
N GLY A 296 2.70 -22.56 0.01
CA GLY A 296 3.05 -22.21 -1.38
C GLY A 296 1.85 -21.87 -2.27
N GLY A 297 0.75 -21.40 -1.68
CA GLY A 297 -0.47 -21.05 -2.42
C GLY A 297 -0.27 -19.96 -3.46
N THR A 298 -1.11 -19.97 -4.50
CA THR A 298 -1.13 -18.94 -5.55
C THR A 298 -1.53 -17.60 -4.95
N ILE A 299 -0.77 -16.55 -5.24
CA ILE A 299 -1.04 -15.19 -4.78
C ILE A 299 -1.90 -14.49 -5.84
N TYR A 300 -3.01 -13.89 -5.41
CA TYR A 300 -3.92 -13.16 -6.30
C TYR A 300 -3.86 -11.66 -6.14
N ARG A 301 -3.64 -11.19 -4.91
CA ARG A 301 -3.56 -9.76 -4.58
C ARG A 301 -2.71 -9.54 -3.35
N LEU A 302 -2.09 -8.38 -3.31
CA LEU A 302 -1.33 -7.89 -2.16
C LEU A 302 -1.89 -6.53 -1.72
N ASN A 303 -1.98 -6.34 -0.41
CA ASN A 303 -2.29 -5.07 0.21
C ASN A 303 -1.44 -4.88 1.48
N GLY A 304 -1.32 -3.64 1.96
CA GLY A 304 -0.47 -3.33 3.08
C GLY A 304 -0.90 -2.10 3.85
N GLU A 305 -0.67 -2.10 5.16
CA GLU A 305 -0.82 -0.94 6.04
C GLU A 305 0.50 -0.75 6.81
N GLY A 306 1.08 0.44 6.78
CA GLY A 306 2.41 0.71 7.31
C GLY A 306 2.47 1.84 8.33
N SER A 307 1.34 2.44 8.67
CA SER A 307 1.25 3.66 9.47
C SER A 307 1.84 3.52 10.87
N ALA A 308 1.85 2.31 11.43
CA ALA A 308 2.42 2.00 12.73
C ALA A 308 3.95 1.79 12.72
N GLY A 309 4.60 1.77 11.55
CA GLY A 309 6.04 1.56 11.41
C GLY A 309 6.38 0.24 10.71
N PRO A 310 6.11 -0.92 11.33
CA PRO A 310 6.07 -2.20 10.62
C PRO A 310 5.03 -2.19 9.50
N LEU A 311 5.23 -3.02 8.48
CA LEU A 311 4.20 -3.29 7.49
C LEU A 311 3.34 -4.46 7.96
N ASP A 312 2.04 -4.26 8.07
CA ASP A 312 1.08 -5.35 8.09
C ASP A 312 0.74 -5.73 6.65
N LEU A 313 1.38 -6.81 6.16
CA LEU A 313 1.19 -7.34 4.82
C LEU A 313 -0.02 -8.28 4.82
N ILE A 314 -0.92 -8.09 3.85
CA ILE A 314 -2.08 -8.95 3.62
C ILE A 314 -1.97 -9.49 2.19
N ALA A 315 -2.08 -10.80 2.04
CA ALA A 315 -2.15 -11.45 0.74
C ALA A 315 -3.46 -12.25 0.61
N ASN A 316 -4.12 -12.08 -0.53
CA ASN A 316 -5.17 -12.99 -0.98
C ASN A 316 -4.49 -14.19 -1.66
N VAL A 317 -4.65 -15.37 -1.07
CA VAL A 317 -3.95 -16.59 -1.50
C VAL A 317 -4.94 -17.72 -1.72
N GLN A 318 -4.62 -18.65 -2.62
CA GLN A 318 -5.35 -19.90 -2.76
C GLN A 318 -4.52 -21.08 -2.30
N SER A 319 -5.00 -21.77 -1.27
CA SER A 319 -4.40 -22.98 -0.72
C SER A 319 -5.51 -23.90 -0.19
N GLY A 320 -6.05 -24.76 -1.06
CA GLY A 320 -7.25 -25.58 -0.74
C GLY A 320 -8.58 -24.79 -0.68
N GLY A 321 -8.53 -23.49 -0.98
CA GLY A 321 -9.63 -22.53 -0.94
C GLY A 321 -9.08 -21.10 -0.96
N GLN A 322 -9.92 -20.09 -1.15
CA GLN A 322 -9.48 -18.69 -1.01
C GLN A 322 -9.27 -18.37 0.47
N ALA A 323 -8.08 -17.85 0.80
CA ALA A 323 -7.70 -17.50 2.15
C ALA A 323 -6.99 -16.14 2.18
N LEU A 324 -7.08 -15.45 3.31
CA LEU A 324 -6.22 -14.31 3.59
C LEU A 324 -5.04 -14.76 4.44
N TRP A 325 -3.84 -14.39 4.01
CA TRP A 325 -2.62 -14.55 4.79
C TRP A 325 -2.14 -13.17 5.27
N HIS A 326 -1.74 -13.10 6.54
CA HIS A 326 -1.17 -11.90 7.16
C HIS A 326 0.24 -12.16 7.68
N GLN A 327 1.10 -11.16 7.57
CA GLN A 327 2.42 -11.14 8.17
C GLN A 327 2.82 -9.70 8.53
N GLN A 328 3.28 -9.49 9.76
CA GLN A 328 3.95 -8.25 10.11
C GLN A 328 5.42 -8.29 9.67
N VAL A 329 5.87 -7.28 8.92
CA VAL A 329 7.22 -7.18 8.34
C VAL A 329 7.95 -5.98 8.93
N LEU A 330 9.10 -6.25 9.54
CA LEU A 330 9.98 -5.21 10.09
C LEU A 330 10.98 -4.70 9.04
N PRO A 331 11.36 -3.41 9.09
CA PRO A 331 12.39 -2.87 8.22
C PRO A 331 13.73 -3.54 8.50
N ARG A 332 14.51 -3.79 7.45
CA ARG A 332 15.84 -4.42 7.58
C ARG A 332 16.92 -3.37 7.70
N LEU A 333 17.80 -3.52 8.69
CA LEU A 333 19.01 -2.71 8.75
C LEU A 333 19.95 -3.05 7.59
N GLN A 334 20.74 -2.06 7.21
CA GLN A 334 21.96 -2.21 6.42
C GLN A 334 23.14 -1.93 7.36
N LEU A 335 24.16 -2.77 7.30
CA LEU A 335 25.42 -2.55 7.99
C LEU A 335 26.51 -2.48 6.93
N THR A 336 27.33 -1.44 6.98
CA THR A 336 28.56 -1.33 6.19
C THR A 336 29.74 -1.01 7.11
N ALA A 337 30.96 -1.21 6.61
CA ALA A 337 32.18 -0.92 7.35
C ALA A 337 33.22 -0.30 6.42
N ALA A 338 33.93 0.70 6.93
CA ALA A 338 35.15 1.23 6.35
C ALA A 338 36.32 0.95 7.29
N THR A 339 37.49 0.62 6.74
CA THR A 339 38.70 0.32 7.51
C THR A 339 39.79 1.35 7.20
N HIS A 340 40.48 1.78 8.24
CA HIS A 340 41.65 2.64 8.14
C HIS A 340 42.80 2.01 8.93
N ALA A 341 43.97 1.89 8.29
CA ALA A 341 45.15 1.35 8.94
C ALA A 341 45.55 2.22 10.15
N ALA A 342 46.02 1.58 11.22
CA ALA A 342 46.48 2.24 12.42
C ALA A 342 47.66 1.45 13.00
N GLY A 343 48.87 1.70 12.47
CA GLY A 343 50.06 0.89 12.76
C GLY A 343 49.86 -0.57 12.34
N ALA A 344 50.18 -1.52 13.23
CA ALA A 344 49.90 -2.95 13.04
C ALA A 344 48.39 -3.32 13.15
N GLY A 345 47.56 -2.36 13.55
CA GLY A 345 46.14 -2.52 13.75
C GLY A 345 45.31 -1.79 12.71
N ARG A 346 44.02 -1.61 13.04
CA ARG A 346 43.09 -0.83 12.22
C ARG A 346 41.98 -0.21 13.04
N THR A 347 41.42 0.86 12.52
CA THR A 347 40.15 1.43 12.94
C THR A 347 39.07 1.00 11.96
N ILE A 348 38.00 0.38 12.46
CA ILE A 348 36.82 0.02 11.68
C ILE A 348 35.71 0.99 12.06
N THR A 349 35.19 1.73 11.09
CA THR A 349 33.99 2.55 11.25
C THR A 349 32.82 1.82 10.63
N PHE A 350 31.91 1.34 11.47
CA PHE A 350 30.65 0.77 11.07
C PHE A 350 29.63 1.88 10.79
N ARG A 351 28.76 1.67 9.79
CA ARG A 351 27.61 2.53 9.54
C ARG A 351 26.34 1.67 9.49
N VAL A 352 25.37 2.01 10.34
CA VAL A 352 24.06 1.36 10.39
C VAL A 352 23.05 2.27 9.71
N LEU A 353 22.36 1.71 8.72
CA LEU A 353 21.47 2.44 7.83
C LEU A 353 20.10 1.77 7.73
N ASP A 354 19.10 2.58 7.37
CA ASP A 354 17.75 2.15 7.00
C ASP A 354 17.39 2.83 5.67
N ALA A 355 17.46 2.05 4.59
CA ALA A 355 17.36 2.53 3.21
C ALA A 355 18.36 3.64 2.88
N GLY A 356 19.54 3.64 3.51
CA GLY A 356 20.56 4.68 3.35
C GLY A 356 20.47 5.84 4.34
N ASP A 357 19.39 5.99 5.11
CA ASP A 357 19.33 6.97 6.19
C ASP A 357 20.07 6.46 7.43
N PRO A 358 20.79 7.31 8.17
CA PRO A 358 21.52 6.89 9.36
C PRO A 358 20.59 6.46 10.49
N VAL A 359 20.94 5.34 11.14
CA VAL A 359 20.19 4.84 12.30
C VAL A 359 20.98 5.11 13.57
N ALA A 360 20.56 6.13 14.32
CA ALA A 360 21.13 6.48 15.62
C ALA A 360 20.79 5.47 16.73
N GLY A 361 21.70 5.27 17.69
CA GLY A 361 21.48 4.42 18.86
C GLY A 361 21.37 2.90 18.59
N ALA A 362 21.66 2.46 17.37
CA ALA A 362 21.73 1.04 17.05
C ALA A 362 22.91 0.39 17.79
N THR A 363 22.73 -0.85 18.20
CA THR A 363 23.78 -1.64 18.85
C THR A 363 24.61 -2.34 17.80
N VAL A 364 25.92 -2.17 17.80
CA VAL A 364 26.86 -2.92 16.96
C VAL A 364 27.72 -3.81 17.84
N LYS A 365 27.55 -5.14 17.72
CA LYS A 365 28.41 -6.13 18.37
C LYS A 365 29.51 -6.53 17.39
N ALA A 366 30.77 -6.28 17.74
CA ALA A 366 31.92 -6.56 16.88
C ALA A 366 33.19 -6.78 17.71
N GLY A 367 33.93 -7.86 17.44
CA GLY A 367 35.23 -8.13 18.08
C GLY A 367 35.15 -8.20 19.62
N GLY A 368 34.08 -8.82 20.15
CA GLY A 368 33.82 -8.90 21.59
C GLY A 368 33.32 -7.60 22.23
N LYS A 369 33.22 -6.49 21.49
CA LYS A 369 32.74 -5.20 21.99
C LYS A 369 31.29 -4.94 21.60
N THR A 370 30.61 -4.16 22.44
CA THR A 370 29.29 -3.61 22.17
C THR A 370 29.42 -2.10 21.99
N LEU A 371 29.08 -1.60 20.80
CA LEU A 371 29.14 -0.20 20.43
C LEU A 371 27.72 0.34 20.20
N LYS A 372 27.55 1.66 20.31
CA LYS A 372 26.31 2.35 19.94
C LYS A 372 26.59 3.32 18.80
N THR A 373 25.68 3.38 17.83
CA THR A 373 25.82 4.36 16.75
C THR A 373 25.48 5.77 17.23
N ALA A 374 26.28 6.74 16.79
CA ALA A 374 25.99 8.17 16.96
C ALA A 374 24.82 8.61 16.04
N ALA A 375 24.44 9.89 16.11
CA ALA A 375 23.35 10.47 15.30
C ALA A 375 23.53 10.26 13.79
N ASN A 376 24.78 10.27 13.31
CA ASN A 376 25.13 10.00 11.91
C ASN A 376 25.13 8.50 11.54
N GLY A 377 24.70 7.61 12.44
CA GLY A 377 24.61 6.17 12.24
C GLY A 377 25.95 5.44 12.34
N THR A 378 27.02 6.08 12.81
CA THR A 378 28.35 5.48 12.87
C THR A 378 28.75 4.96 14.24
N ALA A 379 29.50 3.86 14.29
CA ALA A 379 30.13 3.32 15.48
C ALA A 379 31.55 2.83 15.15
N THR A 380 32.53 3.07 16.01
CA THR A 380 33.94 2.80 15.70
C THR A 380 34.55 1.73 16.62
N LEU A 381 35.20 0.74 16.01
CA LEU A 381 36.01 -0.28 16.69
C LEU A 381 37.48 -0.07 16.36
N ARG A 382 38.33 0.05 17.39
CA ARG A 382 39.79 -0.01 17.23
C ARG A 382 40.28 -1.41 17.53
N GLN A 383 41.09 -1.96 16.63
CA GLN A 383 41.78 -3.24 16.78
C GLN A 383 43.29 -3.02 16.81
N ALA A 384 43.98 -3.66 17.74
CA ALA A 384 45.44 -3.63 17.83
C ALA A 384 46.12 -4.47 16.73
N LYS A 385 45.42 -5.46 16.18
CA LYS A 385 45.85 -6.31 15.05
C LYS A 385 44.74 -6.39 14.02
N SER A 386 45.09 -6.36 12.72
CA SER A 386 44.12 -6.49 11.63
C SER A 386 43.63 -7.93 11.46
N VAL A 387 42.76 -8.37 12.37
CA VAL A 387 42.11 -9.70 12.30
C VAL A 387 40.67 -9.56 11.81
N PRO A 388 40.11 -10.57 11.10
CA PRO A 388 38.73 -10.56 10.66
C PRO A 388 37.74 -10.37 11.82
N VAL A 389 36.66 -9.62 11.58
CA VAL A 389 35.62 -9.33 12.58
C VAL A 389 34.24 -9.55 12.00
N LYS A 390 33.47 -10.46 12.62
CA LYS A 390 32.02 -10.51 12.42
C LYS A 390 31.37 -9.38 13.21
N ALA A 391 30.58 -8.57 12.54
CA ALA A 391 29.81 -7.49 13.13
C ALA A 391 28.31 -7.72 12.93
N THR A 392 27.52 -7.47 13.97
CA THR A 392 26.06 -7.53 13.92
C THR A 392 25.47 -6.23 14.45
N ALA A 393 24.60 -5.61 13.67
CA ALA A 393 23.86 -4.42 14.04
C ALA A 393 22.40 -4.77 14.37
N SER A 394 21.89 -4.27 15.50
CA SER A 394 20.51 -4.46 15.92
C SER A 394 19.90 -3.19 16.52
N LYS A 395 18.59 -3.03 16.34
CA LYS A 395 17.76 -2.00 16.97
C LYS A 395 16.33 -2.52 17.09
N ALA A 396 15.64 -2.22 18.19
CA ALA A 396 14.24 -2.58 18.35
C ALA A 396 13.40 -2.02 17.20
N GLY A 397 12.45 -2.81 16.70
CA GLY A 397 11.65 -2.47 15.52
C GLY A 397 12.36 -2.69 14.17
N TYR A 398 13.53 -3.31 14.15
CA TYR A 398 14.24 -3.66 12.92
C TYR A 398 14.70 -5.12 12.89
N VAL A 399 14.81 -5.69 11.70
CA VAL A 399 15.59 -6.92 11.46
C VAL A 399 17.08 -6.56 11.50
N SER A 400 17.86 -7.33 12.25
CA SER A 400 19.31 -7.13 12.38
C SER A 400 20.05 -7.34 11.06
N ALA A 401 21.19 -6.65 10.91
CA ALA A 401 22.13 -6.85 9.80
C ALA A 401 23.44 -7.42 10.32
N SER A 402 24.15 -8.19 9.50
CA SER A 402 25.50 -8.68 9.83
C SER A 402 26.43 -8.59 8.63
N LEU A 403 27.71 -8.42 8.89
CA LEU A 403 28.78 -8.52 7.89
C LEU A 403 30.04 -9.08 8.53
N THR A 404 30.99 -9.51 7.69
CA THR A 404 32.35 -9.84 8.11
C THR A 404 33.32 -8.84 7.48
N VAL A 405 34.04 -8.09 8.32
CA VAL A 405 35.16 -7.25 7.89
C VAL A 405 36.39 -8.14 7.84
N ARG A 406 37.02 -8.26 6.68
CA ARG A 406 38.26 -9.02 6.51
C ARG A 406 39.44 -8.13 6.84
#